data_AF-A0A2P2E114-F1
#
_entry.id   AF-A0A2P2E114-F1
#
_cell.length_a   1.000
_cell.length_b   1.000
_cell.length_c   1.000
_cell.angle_alpha   90.00
_cell.angle_beta   90.00
_cell.angle_gamma   90.00
#
_symmetry.space_group_name_H-M   'P 1'
#
loop_
_entity.id
_entity.type
_entity.pdbx_description
1 polymer ?
#
loop_
_entity_poly.entity_id
_entity_poly.type
_entity_poly.pdbx_seq_one_letter_code
_entity_poly.pdbx_strand_id
1 'polypeptide(L)'
;MIDISPDFALKSIGRFDDSLVRLSQFRERVLSLTNLYKELATSYLNSLGDDAKITGQEKTKLIDLLEKILTLVSMMRKLDFLPEQSLVSLEKEKGLFRVQIRYMEGNGWELSGSLDPEYKIRISDFKTWFNTILADKMRSFLTEVGNASLDKEISPAEKIEIGKSLDQIAIEIIEMIIYVERIMKFQ
;
A
#
# COMPACT_ATOMS: atom_id res chain seq x y z
N MET A 1 -6.49 -10.24 3.21
CA MET A 1 -6.09 -11.03 2.03
C MET A 1 -6.76 -10.47 0.79
N ILE A 2 -5.98 -10.01 -0.18
CA ILE A 2 -6.49 -9.63 -1.49
C ILE A 2 -6.75 -10.89 -2.30
N ASP A 3 -8.03 -11.15 -2.58
CA ASP A 3 -8.45 -12.19 -3.50
C ASP A 3 -8.30 -11.71 -4.94
N ILE A 4 -7.55 -12.47 -5.73
CA ILE A 4 -7.34 -12.23 -7.15
C ILE A 4 -8.06 -13.34 -7.91
N SER A 5 -9.02 -12.98 -8.73
CA SER A 5 -9.74 -13.91 -9.62
C SER A 5 -8.91 -14.26 -10.87
N PRO A 6 -9.30 -15.29 -11.66
CA PRO A 6 -8.60 -15.64 -12.90
C PRO A 6 -8.61 -14.52 -13.95
N ASP A 7 -9.64 -13.68 -13.94
CA ASP A 7 -9.81 -12.49 -14.80
C ASP A 7 -9.17 -11.22 -14.21
N PHE A 8 -8.30 -11.36 -13.20
CA PHE A 8 -7.62 -10.25 -12.52
C PHE A 8 -8.56 -9.21 -11.90
N ALA A 9 -9.83 -9.56 -11.63
CA ALA A 9 -10.65 -8.82 -10.68
C ALA A 9 -10.10 -9.02 -9.26
N LEU A 10 -10.01 -7.93 -8.52
CA LEU A 10 -9.43 -7.84 -7.19
C LEU A 10 -10.54 -7.59 -6.18
N LYS A 11 -10.51 -8.29 -5.05
CA LYS A 11 -11.38 -8.03 -3.91
C LYS A 11 -10.60 -8.18 -2.61
N SER A 12 -10.86 -7.31 -1.65
CA SER A 12 -10.38 -7.49 -0.29
C SER A 12 -11.34 -6.83 0.68
N ILE A 13 -11.42 -7.37 1.88
CA ILE A 13 -12.14 -6.75 2.99
C ILE A 13 -11.26 -6.82 4.22
N GLY A 14 -11.24 -5.74 4.99
CA GLY A 14 -10.40 -5.66 6.17
C GLY A 14 -10.96 -4.73 7.22
N ARG A 15 -10.27 -4.74 8.37
CA ARG A 15 -10.54 -3.82 9.48
C ARG A 15 -9.27 -3.09 9.86
N PHE A 16 -9.44 -1.86 10.30
CA PHE A 16 -8.39 -1.06 10.91
C PHE A 16 -8.14 -1.57 12.33
N ASP A 17 -6.89 -1.48 12.76
CA ASP A 17 -6.49 -1.75 14.13
C ASP A 17 -7.11 -0.71 15.08
N ASP A 18 -8.00 -1.15 15.97
CA ASP A 18 -8.70 -0.31 16.94
C ASP A 18 -7.75 0.45 17.88
N SER A 19 -6.53 -0.03 18.07
CA SER A 19 -5.50 0.66 18.85
C SER A 19 -4.91 1.86 18.12
N LEU A 20 -5.17 2.03 16.82
CA LEU A 20 -4.61 3.08 15.96
C LEU A 20 -5.68 3.96 15.31
N VAL A 21 -6.97 3.80 15.63
CA VAL A 21 -8.05 4.57 14.96
C VAL A 21 -8.30 5.96 15.52
N ARG A 22 -7.68 6.35 16.65
CA ARG A 22 -7.94 7.66 17.24
C ARG A 22 -7.17 8.74 16.48
N LEU A 23 -7.80 9.90 16.20
CA LEU A 23 -7.15 10.99 15.47
C LEU A 23 -5.82 11.45 16.11
N SER A 24 -5.73 11.44 17.44
CA SER A 24 -4.50 11.81 18.18
C SER A 24 -3.30 10.90 17.91
N GLN A 25 -3.50 9.73 17.31
CA GLN A 25 -2.48 8.70 17.10
C GLN A 25 -1.80 8.79 15.72
N PHE A 26 -1.88 9.94 15.04
CA PHE A 26 -1.23 10.12 13.74
C PHE A 26 0.25 9.76 13.76
N ARG A 27 0.99 10.23 14.77
CA ARG A 27 2.42 9.91 14.94
C ARG A 27 2.67 8.41 15.13
N GLU A 28 1.79 7.73 15.85
CA GLU A 28 1.89 6.27 16.05
C GLU A 28 1.63 5.53 14.74
N ARG A 29 0.66 5.98 13.92
CA ARG A 29 0.43 5.43 12.57
C ARG A 29 1.64 5.61 11.66
N VAL A 30 2.25 6.79 11.62
CA VAL A 30 3.48 7.06 10.85
C VAL A 30 4.63 6.14 11.31
N LEU A 31 4.79 5.96 12.63
CA LEU A 31 5.81 5.09 13.19
C LEU A 31 5.57 3.61 12.82
N SER A 32 4.34 3.13 12.97
CA SER A 32 3.94 1.78 12.57
C SER A 32 4.17 1.54 11.08
N LEU A 33 3.87 2.51 10.22
CA LEU A 33 4.11 2.41 8.78
C LEU A 33 5.61 2.30 8.47
N THR A 34 6.42 3.10 9.16
CA THR A 34 7.89 3.05 9.04
C THR A 34 8.44 1.71 9.50
N ASN A 35 7.92 1.15 10.60
CA ASN A 35 8.36 -0.14 11.12
C ASN A 35 7.96 -1.29 10.18
N LEU A 36 6.71 -1.32 9.70
CA LEU A 36 6.26 -2.30 8.72
C LEU A 36 7.08 -2.25 7.42
N TYR A 37 7.41 -1.04 6.94
CA TYR A 37 8.28 -0.89 5.77
C TYR A 37 9.69 -1.43 6.02
N LYS A 38 10.27 -1.21 7.21
CA LYS A 38 11.57 -1.80 7.59
C LYS A 38 11.49 -3.32 7.71
N GLU A 39 10.43 -3.86 8.31
CA GLU A 39 10.20 -5.30 8.39
C GLU A 39 10.05 -5.93 7.01
N LEU A 40 9.35 -5.25 6.10
CA LEU A 40 9.25 -5.63 4.70
C LEU A 40 10.64 -5.63 4.05
N ALA A 41 11.45 -4.58 4.26
CA ALA A 41 12.82 -4.53 3.76
C ALA A 41 13.69 -5.66 4.32
N THR A 42 13.59 -5.98 5.61
CA THR A 42 14.33 -7.08 6.23
C THR A 42 13.87 -8.44 5.72
N SER A 43 12.56 -8.65 5.60
CA SER A 43 12.00 -9.89 5.05
C SER A 43 12.41 -10.06 3.60
N TYR A 44 12.36 -8.98 2.82
CA TYR A 44 12.89 -8.91 1.47
C TYR A 44 14.38 -9.27 1.44
N LEU A 45 15.26 -8.55 2.14
CA LEU A 45 16.70 -8.80 2.13
C LEU A 45 17.09 -10.23 2.56
N ASN A 46 16.35 -10.81 3.50
CA ASN A 46 16.61 -12.16 4.01
C ASN A 46 16.12 -13.27 3.06
N SER A 47 15.09 -13.02 2.26
CA SER A 47 14.44 -14.03 1.40
C SER A 47 14.72 -13.86 -0.10
N LEU A 48 15.19 -12.69 -0.53
CA LEU A 48 15.25 -12.27 -1.94
C LEU A 48 16.64 -11.81 -2.38
N GLY A 49 17.70 -12.31 -1.72
CA GLY A 49 19.08 -12.14 -2.19
C GLY A 49 19.31 -12.72 -3.60
N ASP A 50 18.42 -13.62 -4.04
CA ASP A 50 18.37 -14.25 -5.36
C ASP A 50 16.88 -14.56 -5.66
N ASP A 51 16.20 -13.72 -6.46
CA ASP A 51 14.74 -13.80 -6.76
C ASP A 51 14.26 -15.20 -7.20
N ALA A 52 15.18 -16.09 -7.58
CA ALA A 52 14.93 -17.45 -8.06
C ALA A 52 14.61 -18.51 -6.98
N LYS A 53 14.74 -18.23 -5.67
CA LYS A 53 14.69 -19.26 -4.60
C LYS A 53 13.63 -19.05 -3.50
N ILE A 54 12.66 -18.16 -3.70
CA ILE A 54 11.63 -17.92 -2.66
C ILE A 54 10.77 -19.15 -2.46
N THR A 55 10.62 -19.55 -1.19
CA THR A 55 9.73 -20.63 -0.77
C THR A 55 8.32 -20.12 -0.44
N GLY A 56 7.33 -21.02 -0.38
CA GLY A 56 5.93 -20.64 -0.09
C GLY A 56 5.72 -19.90 1.25
N GLN A 57 6.55 -20.14 2.25
CA GLN A 57 6.46 -19.44 3.54
C GLN A 57 6.92 -17.98 3.45
N GLU A 58 8.01 -17.74 2.72
CA GLU A 58 8.56 -16.39 2.51
C GLU A 58 7.62 -15.55 1.65
N LYS A 59 7.02 -16.16 0.63
CA LYS A 59 5.94 -15.54 -0.16
C LYS A 59 4.79 -15.07 0.74
N THR A 60 4.28 -15.97 1.59
CA THR A 60 3.15 -15.66 2.48
C THR A 60 3.48 -14.51 3.42
N LYS A 61 4.70 -14.51 3.98
CA LYS A 61 5.17 -13.43 4.84
C LYS A 61 5.29 -12.09 4.10
N LEU A 62 5.78 -12.11 2.86
CA LEU A 62 5.90 -10.92 2.02
C LEU A 62 4.53 -10.30 1.74
N ILE A 63 3.54 -11.12 1.38
CA ILE A 63 2.17 -10.67 1.14
C ILE A 63 1.54 -10.12 2.42
N ASP A 64 1.69 -10.81 3.55
CA ASP A 64 1.16 -10.34 4.85
C ASP A 64 1.70 -8.95 5.22
N LEU A 65 3.01 -8.72 5.02
CA LEU A 65 3.62 -7.41 5.26
C LEU A 65 3.10 -6.34 4.30
N LEU A 66 2.97 -6.65 3.01
CA LEU A 66 2.38 -5.74 2.01
C LEU A 66 0.94 -5.39 2.37
N GLU A 67 0.12 -6.36 2.79
CA GLU A 67 -1.28 -6.13 3.19
C GLU A 67 -1.42 -5.31 4.47
N LYS A 68 -0.52 -5.51 5.44
CA LYS A 68 -0.45 -4.68 6.66
C LYS A 68 -0.12 -3.24 6.31
N ILE A 69 0.85 -3.01 5.40
CA ILE A 69 1.17 -1.67 4.89
C ILE A 69 -0.04 -1.07 4.19
N LEU A 70 -0.70 -1.80 3.28
CA LEU A 70 -1.89 -1.33 2.57
C LEU A 70 -3.02 -0.93 3.52
N THR A 71 -3.27 -1.75 4.55
CA THR A 71 -4.28 -1.48 5.57
C THR A 71 -3.97 -0.20 6.33
N LEU A 72 -2.71 -0.01 6.74
CA LEU A 72 -2.29 1.17 7.48
C LEU A 72 -2.29 2.44 6.62
N VAL A 73 -1.84 2.35 5.37
CA VAL A 73 -1.92 3.46 4.39
C VAL A 73 -3.38 3.86 4.15
N SER A 74 -4.28 2.90 3.98
CA SER A 74 -5.72 3.13 3.83
C SER A 74 -6.33 3.77 5.08
N MET A 75 -5.91 3.33 6.27
CA MET A 75 -6.33 3.91 7.53
C MET A 75 -5.88 5.37 7.66
N MET A 76 -4.61 5.68 7.37
CA MET A 76 -4.09 7.05 7.41
C MET A 76 -4.80 7.94 6.38
N ARG A 77 -5.03 7.40 5.18
CA ARG A 77 -5.77 8.08 4.12
C ARG A 77 -7.18 8.47 4.56
N LYS A 78 -7.89 7.57 5.24
CA LYS A 78 -9.22 7.82 5.81
C LYS A 78 -9.17 8.75 7.01
N LEU A 79 -8.33 8.51 8.00
CA LEU A 79 -8.45 9.20 9.29
C LEU A 79 -7.75 10.57 9.30
N ASP A 80 -6.59 10.68 8.66
CA ASP A 80 -5.71 11.84 8.86
C ASP A 80 -5.87 12.90 7.77
N PHE A 81 -6.07 12.44 6.54
CA PHE A 81 -5.91 13.30 5.37
C PHE A 81 -7.24 13.60 4.68
N LEU A 82 -8.10 12.61 4.50
CA LEU A 82 -9.34 12.77 3.73
C LEU A 82 -10.54 12.03 4.38
N PRO A 83 -10.95 12.44 5.60
CA PRO A 83 -11.99 11.78 6.40
C PRO A 83 -13.39 11.84 5.82
N GLU A 84 -13.69 12.86 5.03
CA GLU A 84 -15.01 12.99 4.39
C GLU A 84 -15.18 12.07 3.18
N GLN A 85 -14.09 11.51 2.64
CA GLN A 85 -14.17 10.57 1.52
C GLN A 85 -14.51 9.18 2.03
N SER A 86 -15.60 8.61 1.51
CA SER A 86 -16.02 7.22 1.74
C SER A 86 -15.57 6.27 0.64
N LEU A 87 -15.14 6.80 -0.51
CA LEU A 87 -14.66 6.05 -1.65
C LEU A 87 -13.45 6.77 -2.26
N VAL A 88 -12.39 6.03 -2.51
CA VAL A 88 -11.19 6.50 -3.19
C VAL A 88 -10.97 5.64 -4.43
N SER A 89 -10.84 6.28 -5.59
CA SER A 89 -10.48 5.61 -6.84
C SER A 89 -9.01 5.85 -7.14
N LEU A 90 -8.27 4.77 -7.33
CA LEU A 90 -6.86 4.75 -7.69
C LEU A 90 -6.74 4.24 -9.13
N GLU A 91 -5.91 4.90 -9.94
CA GLU A 91 -5.67 4.49 -11.32
C GLU A 91 -4.20 4.58 -11.71
N LYS A 92 -3.81 3.67 -12.61
CA LYS A 92 -2.49 3.59 -13.23
C LYS A 92 -2.62 3.38 -14.73
N GLU A 93 -1.60 3.83 -15.47
CA GLU A 93 -1.49 3.63 -16.92
C GLU A 93 -2.77 3.99 -17.69
N LYS A 94 -3.30 5.20 -17.44
CA LYS A 94 -4.51 5.73 -18.08
C LYS A 94 -5.77 4.86 -17.84
N GLY A 95 -5.86 4.24 -16.66
CA GLY A 95 -7.04 3.47 -16.25
C GLY A 95 -7.01 1.99 -16.66
N LEU A 96 -5.90 1.50 -17.22
CA LEU A 96 -5.70 0.08 -17.47
C LEU A 96 -5.56 -0.72 -16.16
N PHE A 97 -5.11 -0.07 -15.08
CA PHE A 97 -5.20 -0.63 -13.74
C PHE A 97 -6.04 0.30 -12.87
N ARG A 98 -7.16 -0.21 -12.35
CA ARG A 98 -8.11 0.54 -11.53
C ARG A 98 -8.44 -0.18 -10.25
N VAL A 99 -8.42 0.56 -9.15
CA VAL A 99 -8.80 0.07 -7.82
C VAL A 99 -9.70 1.10 -7.15
N GLN A 100 -10.64 0.62 -6.37
CA GLN A 100 -11.47 1.41 -5.49
C GLN A 100 -11.30 0.90 -4.06
N ILE A 101 -11.08 1.83 -3.14
CA ILE A 101 -11.05 1.59 -1.69
C ILE A 101 -12.28 2.28 -1.11
N ARG A 102 -13.22 1.49 -0.59
CA ARG A 102 -14.43 1.94 0.08
C ARG A 102 -14.26 1.84 1.59
N TYR A 103 -14.50 2.93 2.30
CA TYR A 103 -14.51 2.95 3.75
C TYR A 103 -15.94 2.72 4.25
N MET A 104 -16.13 1.67 5.02
CA MET A 104 -17.42 1.28 5.59
C MET A 104 -17.67 2.04 6.89
N GLU A 105 -18.90 1.97 7.41
CA GLU A 105 -19.18 2.45 8.76
C GLU A 105 -18.34 1.71 9.81
N GLY A 106 -17.87 2.45 10.82
CA GLY A 106 -16.92 1.96 11.80
C GLY A 106 -15.49 1.86 11.24
N ASN A 107 -14.76 0.81 11.64
CA ASN A 107 -13.34 0.64 11.36
C ASN A 107 -13.10 -0.33 10.18
N GLY A 108 -14.02 -0.39 9.23
CA GLY A 108 -13.99 -1.35 8.12
C GLY A 108 -13.61 -0.72 6.78
N TRP A 109 -12.96 -1.49 5.91
CA TRP A 109 -12.68 -1.10 4.53
C TRP A 109 -12.84 -2.26 3.56
N GLU A 110 -13.15 -1.92 2.31
CA GLU A 110 -13.32 -2.84 1.19
C GLU A 110 -12.49 -2.35 0.00
N LEU A 111 -11.84 -3.27 -0.71
CA LEU A 111 -11.14 -3.03 -1.96
C LEU A 111 -11.85 -3.78 -3.07
N SER A 112 -12.05 -3.10 -4.19
CA SER A 112 -12.48 -3.72 -5.45
C SER A 112 -11.67 -3.15 -6.59
N GLY A 113 -11.20 -3.97 -7.52
CA GLY A 113 -10.44 -3.48 -8.66
C GLY A 113 -10.38 -4.46 -9.80
N SER A 114 -9.73 -4.06 -10.88
CA SER A 114 -9.53 -4.88 -12.06
C SER A 114 -8.29 -4.42 -12.81
N LEU A 115 -7.60 -5.37 -13.44
CA LEU A 115 -6.56 -5.09 -14.41
C LEU A 115 -7.13 -5.39 -15.80
N ASP A 116 -7.02 -4.41 -16.70
CA ASP A 116 -7.36 -4.60 -18.09
C ASP A 116 -6.41 -5.64 -18.73
N PRO A 117 -6.87 -6.51 -19.64
CA PRO A 117 -6.00 -7.46 -20.34
C PRO A 117 -4.80 -6.83 -21.06
N GLU A 118 -4.88 -5.57 -21.46
CA GLU A 118 -3.77 -4.83 -22.07
C GLU A 118 -2.74 -4.33 -21.06
N TYR A 119 -3.08 -4.35 -19.76
CA TYR A 119 -2.17 -3.95 -18.70
C TYR A 119 -0.98 -4.89 -18.60
N LYS A 120 0.22 -4.33 -18.68
CA LYS A 120 1.47 -5.06 -18.50
C LYS A 120 2.18 -4.50 -17.28
N ILE A 121 2.40 -5.35 -16.28
CA ILE A 121 3.31 -5.03 -15.18
C ILE A 121 4.70 -4.84 -15.78
N ARG A 122 5.18 -3.59 -15.77
CA ARG A 122 6.38 -3.17 -16.50
C ARG A 122 7.68 -3.56 -15.80
N ILE A 123 7.61 -3.83 -14.51
CA ILE A 123 8.79 -4.12 -13.70
C ILE A 123 9.05 -5.62 -13.72
N SER A 124 10.22 -5.99 -14.24
CA SER A 124 10.63 -7.39 -14.44
C SER A 124 10.98 -8.10 -13.13
N ASP A 125 11.49 -7.37 -12.14
CA ASP A 125 12.00 -7.91 -10.89
C ASP A 125 11.49 -7.12 -9.67
N PHE A 126 11.06 -7.86 -8.64
CA PHE A 126 10.51 -7.28 -7.42
C PHE A 126 11.55 -6.39 -6.71
N LYS A 127 12.84 -6.77 -6.80
CA LYS A 127 13.97 -6.03 -6.25
C LYS A 127 14.03 -4.58 -6.72
N THR A 128 13.99 -4.35 -8.03
CA THR A 128 14.04 -3.00 -8.60
C THR A 128 12.80 -2.23 -8.20
N TRP A 129 11.63 -2.86 -8.21
CA TRP A 129 10.39 -2.23 -7.76
C TRP A 129 10.49 -1.71 -6.33
N PHE A 130 10.91 -2.59 -5.42
CA PHE A 130 11.01 -2.28 -4.00
C PHE A 130 12.03 -1.17 -3.74
N ASN A 131 13.24 -1.30 -4.29
CA ASN A 131 14.36 -0.40 -3.98
C ASN A 131 14.29 0.95 -4.69
N THR A 132 13.54 1.06 -5.78
CA THR A 132 13.42 2.32 -6.55
C THR A 132 12.05 2.93 -6.32
N ILE A 133 11.01 2.34 -6.92
CA ILE A 133 9.68 2.92 -6.95
C ILE A 133 9.07 3.01 -5.55
N LEU A 134 8.93 1.89 -4.84
CA LEU A 134 8.28 1.93 -3.52
C LEU A 134 9.10 2.73 -2.50
N ALA A 135 10.43 2.56 -2.51
CA ALA A 135 11.33 3.31 -1.64
C ALA A 135 11.25 4.83 -1.85
N ASP A 136 11.18 5.28 -3.10
CA ASP A 136 11.04 6.71 -3.41
C ASP A 136 9.67 7.23 -2.99
N LYS A 137 8.58 6.48 -3.21
CA LYS A 137 7.24 6.87 -2.71
C LYS A 137 7.19 6.98 -1.19
N MET A 138 7.75 6.01 -0.48
CA MET A 138 7.84 6.03 0.98
C MET A 138 8.69 7.20 1.48
N ARG A 139 9.81 7.50 0.81
CA ARG A 139 10.67 8.64 1.16
C ARG A 139 9.95 9.96 0.97
N SER A 140 9.31 10.16 -0.19
CA SER A 140 8.53 11.38 -0.47
C SER A 140 7.44 11.60 0.57
N PHE A 141 6.67 10.56 0.88
CA PHE A 141 5.64 10.62 1.93
C PHE A 141 6.22 11.04 3.29
N LEU A 142 7.32 10.41 3.74
CA LEU A 142 7.94 10.74 5.02
C LEU A 142 8.51 12.17 5.04
N THR A 143 9.05 12.65 3.92
CA THR A 143 9.53 14.04 3.79
C THR A 143 8.37 15.03 3.83
N GLU A 144 7.28 14.79 3.12
CA GLU A 144 6.08 15.65 3.13
C GLU A 144 5.49 15.75 4.53
N VAL A 145 5.31 14.61 5.21
CA VAL A 145 4.83 14.57 6.60
C VAL A 145 5.80 15.27 7.56
N GLY A 146 7.10 15.06 7.38
CA GLY A 146 8.14 15.68 8.19
C GLY A 146 8.11 17.20 8.06
N ASN A 147 8.02 17.71 6.84
CA ASN A 147 7.94 19.15 6.56
C ASN A 147 6.67 19.76 7.16
N ALA A 148 5.50 19.18 6.88
CA ALA A 148 4.24 19.68 7.41
C ALA A 148 4.15 19.62 8.94
N SER A 149 4.90 18.71 9.58
CA SER A 149 4.98 18.62 11.04
C SER A 149 5.84 19.73 11.68
N LEU A 150 6.73 20.38 10.93
CA LEU A 150 7.53 21.50 11.43
C LEU A 150 6.67 22.74 11.69
N ASP A 151 5.60 22.90 10.90
CA ASP A 151 4.67 24.03 10.98
C ASP A 151 3.62 23.88 12.09
N LYS A 152 3.73 22.84 12.93
CA LYS A 152 2.84 22.46 14.06
C LYS A 152 1.41 22.09 13.68
N GLU A 153 0.92 22.52 12.52
CA GLU A 153 -0.36 22.12 11.94
C GLU A 153 -0.18 21.80 10.45
N ILE A 154 -0.73 20.66 10.03
CA ILE A 154 -0.76 20.28 8.61
C ILE A 154 -1.94 21.00 7.95
N SER A 155 -1.64 21.88 7.00
CA SER A 155 -2.64 22.66 6.27
C SER A 155 -3.53 21.77 5.39
N PRO A 156 -4.73 22.24 5.00
CA PRO A 156 -5.60 21.49 4.10
C PRO A 156 -4.94 21.13 2.75
N ALA A 157 -4.11 22.02 2.20
CA ALA A 157 -3.40 21.77 0.95
C ALA A 157 -2.37 20.63 1.12
N GLU A 158 -1.60 20.65 2.21
CA GLU A 158 -0.65 19.57 2.52
C GLU A 158 -1.38 18.25 2.77
N LYS A 159 -2.56 18.26 3.41
CA LYS A 159 -3.34 17.04 3.57
C LYS A 159 -3.74 16.42 2.24
N ILE A 160 -4.07 17.23 1.23
CA ILE A 160 -4.39 16.74 -0.11
C ILE A 160 -3.14 16.12 -0.76
N GLU A 161 -1.99 16.78 -0.70
CA GLU A 161 -0.76 16.26 -1.30
C GLU A 161 -0.27 14.98 -0.61
N ILE A 162 -0.24 14.96 0.72
CA ILE A 162 0.13 13.76 1.49
C ILE A 162 -0.88 12.63 1.22
N GLY A 163 -2.17 12.95 1.10
CA GLY A 163 -3.22 12.01 0.70
C GLY A 163 -2.95 11.37 -0.67
N LYS A 164 -2.48 12.15 -1.65
CA LYS A 164 -2.07 11.63 -2.97
C LYS A 164 -0.82 10.73 -2.87
N SER A 165 0.13 11.07 -2.00
CA SER A 165 1.31 10.23 -1.75
C SER A 165 0.92 8.88 -1.16
N LEU A 166 -0.04 8.84 -0.24
CA LEU A 166 -0.63 7.59 0.27
C LEU A 166 -1.35 6.81 -0.83
N ASP A 167 -2.11 7.48 -1.70
CA ASP A 167 -2.80 6.85 -2.84
C ASP A 167 -1.80 6.19 -3.81
N GLN A 168 -0.65 6.84 -4.05
CA GLN A 168 0.44 6.29 -4.84
C GLN A 168 1.09 5.07 -4.16
N ILE A 169 1.35 5.13 -2.86
CA ILE A 169 1.88 3.97 -2.13
C ILE A 169 0.89 2.81 -2.20
N ALA A 170 -0.40 3.06 -1.98
CA ALA A 170 -1.44 2.03 -2.00
C ALA A 170 -1.48 1.30 -3.35
N ILE A 171 -1.50 2.02 -4.47
CA ILE A 171 -1.58 1.39 -5.79
C ILE A 171 -0.32 0.59 -6.15
N GLU A 172 0.87 1.05 -5.73
CA GLU A 172 2.11 0.27 -5.89
C GLU A 172 2.06 -1.02 -5.07
N ILE A 173 1.63 -0.95 -3.80
CA ILE A 173 1.52 -2.12 -2.92
C ILE A 173 0.54 -3.16 -3.50
N ILE A 174 -0.61 -2.74 -4.01
CA ILE A 174 -1.59 -3.64 -4.61
C ILE A 174 -0.99 -4.33 -5.85
N GLU A 175 -0.31 -3.59 -6.71
CA GLU A 175 0.32 -4.16 -7.90
C GLU A 175 1.46 -5.14 -7.54
N MET A 176 2.22 -4.83 -6.48
CA MET A 176 3.26 -5.71 -5.94
C MET A 176 2.66 -7.01 -5.39
N ILE A 177 1.52 -6.95 -4.67
CA ILE A 177 0.81 -8.15 -4.21
C ILE A 177 0.40 -9.02 -5.41
N ILE A 178 -0.15 -8.41 -6.47
CA ILE A 178 -0.52 -9.14 -7.70
C ILE A 178 0.70 -9.79 -8.35
N TYR A 179 1.81 -9.06 -8.45
CA TYR A 179 3.05 -9.59 -9.01
C TYR A 179 3.53 -10.82 -8.23
N VAL A 180 3.60 -10.71 -6.90
CA VAL A 180 4.01 -11.81 -6.01
C VAL A 180 3.05 -12.99 -6.12
N GLU A 181 1.74 -12.74 -6.21
CA GLU A 181 0.74 -13.81 -6.25
C GLU A 181 0.64 -14.53 -7.61
N ARG A 182 0.76 -13.80 -8.72
CA ARG A 182 0.41 -14.29 -10.06
C ARG A 182 1.58 -14.45 -11.02
N ILE A 183 2.64 -13.67 -10.85
CA ILE A 183 3.71 -13.56 -11.84
C ILE A 183 5.00 -14.18 -11.35
N MET A 184 5.35 -13.93 -10.09
CA MET A 184 6.56 -14.44 -9.48
C MET A 184 6.52 -15.98 -9.50
N LYS A 185 7.52 -16.59 -10.15
CA LYS A 185 7.64 -18.04 -10.22
C LYS A 185 8.36 -18.53 -8.97
N PHE A 186 7.76 -19.49 -8.27
CA PHE A 186 8.34 -20.14 -7.09
C PHE A 186 8.78 -21.56 -7.48
N GLN A 187 9.92 -22.01 -6.96
CA GLN A 187 10.44 -23.38 -7.12
C GLN A 187 10.16 -24.23 -5.88
#